data_AF-A0A8B9WQG1-F1
#
_entry.id   AF-A0A8B9WQG1-F1
#
_cell.length_a   1.000
_cell.length_b   1.000
_cell.length_c   1.000
_cell.angle_alpha   90.00
_cell.angle_beta   90.00
_cell.angle_gamma   90.00
#
_symmetry.space_group_name_H-M   'P 1'
#
loop_
_entity.id
_entity.type
_entity.pdbx_description
1 polymer ?
#
loop_
_entity_poly.entity_id
_entity_poly.type
_entity_poly.pdbx_seq_one_letter_code
_entity_poly.pdbx_strand_id
1 'polypeptide(L)'
;LSEHKVWDVEEYVKPPEGGSVFSIITRIEVTPFQTLGTCAESMRVSNATCDSDEDCVAGQLDMLGNGLRTGRCVPYYHGSSKTCEVSGWCPVEDGASVSQFLGTMAPNFTILIKNSIHYPKFQFSK
;
A
#
# COMPACT_ATOMS: atom_id res chain seq x y z
N LEU A 1 -11.06 -11.96 8.20
CA LEU A 1 -9.58 -12.03 8.33
C LEU A 1 -9.31 -12.69 9.68
N SER A 2 -8.61 -13.83 9.67
CA SER A 2 -8.43 -14.69 10.85
C SER A 2 -7.77 -13.93 12.01
N GLU A 3 -8.31 -14.08 13.22
CA GLU A 3 -7.85 -13.42 14.45
C GLU A 3 -6.44 -13.83 14.93
N HIS A 4 -5.66 -14.61 14.18
CA HIS A 4 -4.30 -15.01 14.60
C HIS A 4 -3.30 -15.05 13.45
N LYS A 5 -3.11 -13.93 12.74
CA LYS A 5 -1.92 -13.78 11.88
C LYS A 5 -0.68 -13.53 12.75
N VAL A 6 0.29 -14.43 12.67
CA VAL A 6 1.62 -14.26 13.27
C VAL A 6 2.52 -13.54 12.27
N TRP A 7 3.22 -12.50 12.71
CA TRP A 7 4.15 -11.72 11.88
C TRP A 7 5.58 -12.13 12.16
N ASP A 8 6.28 -12.64 11.15
CA ASP A 8 7.69 -13.04 11.24
C ASP A 8 8.62 -12.12 10.43
N VAL A 9 9.93 -12.38 10.51
CA VAL A 9 10.99 -11.59 9.86
C VAL A 9 10.77 -11.49 8.35
N GLU A 10 10.29 -12.56 7.71
CA GLU A 10 10.06 -12.57 6.28
C GLU A 10 8.88 -11.68 5.90
N GLU A 11 7.96 -11.41 6.80
CA GLU A 11 6.84 -10.50 6.54
C GLU A 11 7.15 -9.03 6.84
N TYR A 12 7.79 -8.74 7.97
CA TYR A 12 8.00 -7.35 8.42
C TYR A 12 9.35 -6.72 8.02
N VAL A 13 10.32 -7.48 7.49
CA VAL A 13 11.58 -6.93 6.97
C VAL A 13 11.57 -6.93 5.44
N LYS A 14 11.69 -5.74 4.83
CA LYS A 14 11.69 -5.57 3.37
C LYS A 14 12.70 -4.50 2.90
N PRO A 15 13.48 -4.74 1.82
CA PRO A 15 13.72 -6.05 1.21
C PRO A 15 14.42 -7.00 2.21
N PRO A 16 14.31 -8.33 2.04
CA PRO A 16 14.93 -9.29 2.97
C PRO A 16 16.46 -9.21 2.94
N GLU A 17 17.04 -8.83 1.79
CA GLU A 17 18.47 -8.72 1.56
C GLU A 17 18.73 -7.49 0.69
N GLY A 18 19.72 -6.67 1.05
CA GLY A 18 20.12 -5.53 0.22
C GLY A 18 20.81 -4.41 0.99
N GLY A 19 22.03 -4.06 0.58
CA GLY A 19 22.74 -2.85 1.03
C GLY A 19 23.14 -2.83 2.51
N SER A 20 23.51 -1.64 2.99
CA SER A 20 23.89 -1.35 4.38
C SER A 20 22.72 -0.81 5.21
N VAL A 21 21.48 -1.15 4.83
CA VAL A 21 20.24 -0.65 5.44
C VAL A 21 19.28 -1.82 5.61
N PHE A 22 18.56 -1.85 6.73
CA PHE A 22 17.42 -2.72 6.94
C PHE A 22 16.19 -1.85 7.25
N SER A 23 15.00 -2.31 6.87
CA SER A 23 13.74 -1.60 7.14
C SER A 23 12.75 -2.54 7.79
N ILE A 24 12.12 -2.08 8.88
CA ILE A 24 11.12 -2.83 9.65
C ILE A 24 9.77 -2.14 9.45
N ILE A 25 8.78 -2.91 9.02
CA ILE A 25 7.42 -2.44 8.79
C ILE A 25 6.71 -2.30 10.14
N THR A 26 6.19 -1.09 10.42
CA THR A 26 5.51 -0.75 11.69
C THR A 26 3.99 -0.58 11.55
N ARG A 27 3.50 -0.41 10.34
CA ARG A 27 2.07 -0.35 10.00
C ARG A 27 1.87 -0.97 8.64
N ILE A 28 0.78 -1.70 8.48
CA ILE A 28 0.38 -2.29 7.21
C ILE A 28 -1.06 -1.92 6.94
N GLU A 29 -1.33 -1.51 5.69
CA GLU A 29 -2.66 -1.41 5.12
C GLU A 29 -2.80 -2.56 4.13
N VAL A 30 -3.78 -3.44 4.33
CA VAL A 30 -3.99 -4.62 3.47
C VAL A 30 -5.33 -4.52 2.77
N THR A 31 -5.31 -4.56 1.44
CA THR A 31 -6.51 -4.72 0.61
C THR A 31 -6.49 -6.09 -0.05
N PRO A 32 -7.15 -7.09 0.55
CA PRO A 32 -7.05 -8.46 0.06
C PRO A 32 -7.86 -8.66 -1.22
N PHE A 33 -7.47 -9.66 -2.02
CA PHE A 33 -8.21 -10.14 -3.19
C PHE A 33 -8.45 -9.08 -4.28
N GLN A 34 -7.51 -8.15 -4.47
CA GLN A 34 -7.58 -7.25 -5.61
C GLN A 34 -7.53 -8.03 -6.93
N THR A 35 -8.40 -7.67 -7.86
CA THR A 35 -8.44 -8.21 -9.21
C THR A 35 -8.53 -7.08 -10.23
N LEU A 36 -8.13 -7.33 -11.47
CA LEU A 36 -8.35 -6.37 -12.54
C LEU A 36 -9.85 -6.29 -12.84
N GLY A 37 -10.42 -5.10 -12.71
CA GLY A 37 -11.85 -4.88 -12.89
C GLY A 37 -12.21 -3.41 -12.94
N THR A 38 -13.47 -3.10 -12.62
CA THR A 38 -13.93 -1.72 -12.43
C THR A 38 -14.47 -1.53 -11.02
N CYS A 39 -14.19 -0.37 -10.44
CA CYS A 39 -14.62 -0.04 -9.09
C CYS A 39 -14.66 1.48 -8.87
N ALA A 40 -15.29 1.88 -7.76
CA ALA A 40 -15.30 3.26 -7.29
C ALA A 40 -13.87 3.75 -6.98
N GLU A 41 -13.49 4.92 -7.50
CA GLU A 41 -12.21 5.58 -7.18
C GLU A 41 -12.19 6.08 -5.73
N SER A 42 -10.99 6.19 -5.13
CA SER A 42 -10.83 6.73 -3.78
C SER A 42 -11.30 8.19 -3.69
N MET A 43 -12.04 8.50 -2.64
CA MET A 43 -12.46 9.88 -2.34
C MET A 43 -11.27 10.82 -2.04
N ARG A 44 -10.08 10.27 -1.74
CA ARG A 44 -8.87 11.06 -1.50
C ARG A 44 -8.25 11.60 -2.80
N VAL A 45 -8.63 11.05 -3.95
CA VAL A 45 -8.18 11.52 -5.26
C VAL A 45 -8.95 12.78 -5.62
N SER A 46 -8.24 13.82 -6.05
CA SER A 46 -8.84 15.07 -6.49
C SER A 46 -9.84 14.85 -7.62
N ASN A 47 -11.00 15.50 -7.56
CA ASN A 47 -12.07 15.40 -8.56
C ASN A 47 -12.57 13.96 -8.81
N ALA A 48 -12.39 13.04 -7.85
CA ALA A 48 -12.94 11.69 -7.95
C ALA A 48 -14.43 11.64 -7.57
N THR A 49 -14.89 12.53 -6.69
CA THR A 49 -16.31 12.65 -6.33
C THR A 49 -17.13 13.18 -7.50
N CYS A 50 -18.31 12.62 -7.71
CA CYS A 50 -19.22 12.98 -8.78
C CYS A 50 -20.66 12.99 -8.27
N ASP A 51 -21.53 13.73 -8.95
CA ASP A 51 -22.98 13.67 -8.73
C ASP A 51 -23.67 12.88 -9.86
N SER A 52 -23.10 13.00 -11.07
CA SER A 52 -23.62 12.46 -12.34
C SER A 52 -22.50 11.88 -13.22
N ASP A 53 -22.87 11.10 -14.24
CA ASP A 53 -21.89 10.44 -15.14
C ASP A 53 -21.10 11.47 -15.97
N GLU A 54 -21.67 12.65 -16.21
CA GLU A 54 -21.04 13.76 -16.95
C GLU A 54 -19.81 14.34 -16.24
N ASP A 55 -19.73 14.21 -14.91
CA ASP A 55 -18.58 14.63 -14.10
C ASP A 55 -17.36 13.72 -14.33
N CYS A 56 -17.58 12.53 -14.91
CA CYS A 56 -16.58 11.51 -15.14
C CYS A 56 -16.23 11.43 -16.64
N VAL A 57 -15.09 12.01 -17.02
CA VAL A 57 -14.62 11.92 -18.41
C VAL A 57 -14.02 10.54 -18.68
N ALA A 58 -14.64 9.77 -19.57
CA ALA A 58 -14.15 8.45 -19.97
C ALA A 58 -12.75 8.53 -20.60
N GLY A 59 -11.87 7.59 -20.24
CA GLY A 59 -10.49 7.55 -20.73
C GLY A 59 -9.55 8.56 -20.07
N GLN A 60 -10.03 9.35 -19.12
CA GLN A 60 -9.17 10.21 -18.32
C GLN A 60 -8.42 9.38 -17.27
N LEU A 61 -7.11 9.61 -17.16
CA LEU A 61 -6.26 9.07 -16.11
C LEU A 61 -5.82 10.21 -15.21
N ASP A 62 -6.02 10.08 -13.90
CA ASP A 62 -5.36 10.95 -12.93
C ASP A 62 -4.03 10.29 -12.53
N MET A 63 -2.93 11.04 -12.58
CA MET A 63 -1.60 10.52 -12.22
C MET A 63 -1.50 10.14 -10.74
N LEU A 64 -2.37 10.70 -9.90
CA LEU A 64 -2.50 10.35 -8.48
C LEU A 64 -3.71 9.42 -8.22
N GLY A 65 -4.40 8.99 -9.27
CA GLY A 65 -5.52 8.06 -9.21
C GLY A 65 -5.11 6.59 -9.28
N ASN A 66 -6.09 5.70 -9.19
CA ASN A 66 -5.88 4.25 -9.11
C ASN A 66 -6.25 3.51 -10.41
N GLY A 67 -6.79 4.22 -11.40
CA GLY A 67 -7.13 3.63 -12.70
C GLY A 67 -7.70 4.60 -13.71
N LEU A 68 -8.00 4.07 -14.90
CA LEU A 68 -8.56 4.83 -16.01
C LEU A 68 -10.07 5.01 -15.81
N ARG A 69 -10.59 6.24 -15.87
CA ARG A 69 -12.04 6.48 -15.70
C ARG A 69 -12.85 5.81 -16.81
N THR A 70 -13.92 5.09 -16.42
CA THR A 70 -14.86 4.49 -17.36
C THR A 70 -15.90 5.49 -17.88
N GLY A 71 -16.07 6.60 -17.14
CA GLY A 71 -17.05 7.64 -17.41
C GLY A 71 -18.39 7.48 -16.67
N ARG A 72 -18.44 6.59 -15.67
CA ARG A 72 -19.64 6.36 -14.86
C ARG A 72 -19.44 6.88 -13.44
N CYS A 73 -20.48 7.43 -12.85
CA CYS A 73 -20.54 7.87 -11.47
C CYS A 73 -21.23 6.80 -10.61
N VAL A 74 -20.45 6.11 -9.78
CA VAL A 74 -20.93 4.96 -9.00
C VAL A 74 -20.95 5.26 -7.51
N PRO A 75 -21.88 4.67 -6.73
CA PRO A 75 -21.86 4.78 -5.27
C PRO A 75 -20.54 4.27 -4.68
N TYR A 76 -20.03 4.99 -3.68
CA TYR A 76 -18.85 4.53 -2.94
C TYR A 76 -19.20 3.39 -1.96
N TYR A 77 -18.20 2.65 -1.51
CA TYR A 77 -18.37 1.48 -0.63
C TYR A 77 -19.13 1.77 0.66
N HIS A 78 -18.97 2.97 1.21
CA HIS A 78 -19.60 3.41 2.45
C HIS A 78 -20.14 4.84 2.33
N GLY A 79 -21.31 5.08 2.94
CA GLY A 79 -21.96 6.40 2.94
C GLY A 79 -22.83 6.64 1.71
N SER A 80 -23.20 7.91 1.51
CA SER A 80 -24.07 8.36 0.42
C SER A 80 -23.31 9.03 -0.74
N SER A 81 -21.99 9.16 -0.63
CA SER A 81 -21.14 9.77 -1.65
C SER A 81 -20.99 8.85 -2.86
N LYS A 82 -20.78 9.46 -4.02
CA LYS A 82 -20.46 8.76 -5.27
C LYS A 82 -19.11 9.24 -5.79
N THR A 83 -18.47 8.38 -6.56
CA THR A 83 -17.16 8.62 -7.16
C THR A 83 -17.12 8.05 -8.57
N CYS A 84 -16.24 8.59 -9.40
CA CYS A 84 -16.03 8.04 -10.73
C CYS A 84 -15.56 6.59 -10.67
N GLU A 85 -16.14 5.75 -11.52
CA GLU A 85 -15.71 4.38 -11.73
C GLU A 85 -14.41 4.39 -12.53
N VAL A 86 -13.43 3.62 -12.07
CA VAL A 86 -12.13 3.43 -12.69
C VAL A 86 -11.89 1.98 -13.02
N SER A 87 -11.14 1.73 -14.10
CA SER A 87 -10.61 0.43 -14.46
C SER A 87 -9.18 0.30 -13.99
N GLY A 88 -8.92 -0.71 -13.15
CA GLY A 88 -7.63 -0.89 -12.48
C GLY A 88 -7.65 -2.10 -11.53
N TRP A 89 -6.78 -2.08 -10.53
CA TRP A 89 -6.80 -3.06 -9.43
C TRP A 89 -7.91 -2.72 -8.44
N CYS A 90 -8.91 -3.58 -8.36
CA CYS A 90 -10.13 -3.36 -7.60
C CYS A 90 -10.32 -4.42 -6.50
N PRO A 91 -10.77 -4.04 -5.29
CA PRO A 91 -11.15 -2.69 -4.88
C PRO A 91 -9.93 -1.78 -4.64
N VAL A 92 -10.10 -0.46 -4.81
CA VAL A 92 -9.07 0.54 -4.45
C VAL A 92 -8.82 0.51 -2.93
N GLU A 93 -7.57 0.76 -2.50
CA GLU A 93 -7.13 0.57 -1.11
C GLU A 93 -8.03 1.27 -0.09
N ASP A 94 -8.28 2.57 -0.26
CA ASP A 94 -8.95 3.45 0.71
C ASP A 94 -10.37 3.00 1.12
N GLY A 95 -11.08 2.27 0.26
CA GLY A 95 -12.45 1.81 0.53
C GLY A 95 -12.56 0.44 1.19
N ALA A 96 -11.47 -0.35 1.17
CA ALA A 96 -11.49 -1.77 1.52
C ALA A 96 -10.27 -2.24 2.32
N SER A 97 -9.34 -1.34 2.65
CA SER A 97 -8.14 -1.69 3.41
C SER A 97 -8.45 -2.00 4.87
N VAL A 98 -7.67 -2.92 5.42
CA VAL A 98 -7.62 -3.20 6.85
C VAL A 98 -6.27 -2.74 7.36
N SER A 99 -6.29 -1.79 8.29
CA SER A 99 -5.09 -1.28 8.96
C SER A 99 -4.69 -2.16 10.12
N GLN A 100 -3.42 -2.55 10.18
CA GLN A 100 -2.82 -3.22 11.34
C GLN A 100 -1.55 -2.50 11.77
N PHE A 101 -1.49 -2.14 13.06
CA PHE A 101 -0.32 -1.51 13.65
C PHE A 101 0.60 -2.55 14.28
N LEU A 102 1.78 -2.76 13.68
CA LEU A 102 2.81 -3.70 14.13
C LEU A 102 3.88 -3.04 15.01
N GLY A 103 3.87 -1.70 15.11
CA GLY A 103 4.87 -0.93 15.85
C GLY A 103 4.95 -1.26 17.35
N THR A 104 3.92 -1.89 17.93
CA THR A 104 3.95 -2.40 19.31
C THR A 104 4.94 -3.56 19.49
N MET A 105 5.23 -4.33 18.43
CA MET A 105 6.18 -5.45 18.47
C MET A 105 7.63 -5.00 18.19
N ALA A 106 7.81 -3.92 17.44
CA ALA A 106 9.12 -3.46 16.99
C ALA A 106 10.18 -3.27 18.11
N PRO A 107 9.85 -2.76 19.31
CA PRO A 107 10.80 -2.66 20.41
C PRO A 107 11.34 -4.00 20.93
N ASN A 108 10.63 -5.11 20.69
CA ASN A 108 11.01 -6.44 21.16
C ASN A 108 11.88 -7.22 20.15
N PHE A 109 12.12 -6.65 18.96
CA PHE A 109 12.97 -7.28 17.97
C PHE A 109 14.46 -7.09 18.28
N THR A 110 15.26 -8.08 17.93
CA THR A 110 16.73 -8.02 18.06
C THR A 110 17.35 -7.98 16.68
N ILE A 111 18.33 -7.10 16.48
CA ILE A 111 19.03 -6.94 15.20
C ILE A 111 20.50 -7.27 15.40
N LEU A 112 21.00 -8.24 14.64
CA LEU A 112 22.43 -8.55 14.59
C LEU A 112 23.11 -7.71 13.51
N ILE A 113 23.98 -6.78 13.94
CA ILE A 113 24.78 -5.98 13.02
C ILE A 113 26.17 -6.61 12.89
N LYS A 114 26.43 -7.29 11.77
CA LYS A 114 27.77 -7.79 11.42
C LYS A 114 28.52 -6.75 10.59
N ASN A 115 29.49 -6.08 11.20
CA ASN A 115 30.35 -5.12 10.52
C ASN A 115 31.76 -5.70 10.45
N SER A 116 32.35 -5.74 9.24
CA SER A 116 33.75 -6.08 9.05
C SER A 116 34.48 -4.89 8.43
N ILE A 117 35.64 -4.56 8.98
CA ILE A 117 36.46 -3.44 8.56
C ILE A 117 37.79 -3.95 8.00
N HIS A 118 38.25 -3.31 6.93
CA HIS A 118 39.54 -3.61 6.31
C HIS A 118 40.34 -2.33 6.18
N TYR A 119 41.59 -2.35 6.65
CA TYR A 119 42.55 -1.27 6.47
C TYR A 119 43.62 -1.71 5.45
N PRO A 120 43.47 -1.37 4.15
CA PRO A 120 44.31 -1.93 3.09
C PRO A 120 45.79 -1.64 3.27
N LYS A 121 46.11 -0.43 3.77
CA LYS A 121 47.49 0.01 4.01
C LYS A 121 48.24 -0.85 5.04
N PHE A 122 47.53 -1.38 6.02
CA PHE A 122 48.13 -2.15 7.12
C PHE A 122 47.90 -3.67 6.97
N GLN A 123 47.24 -4.11 5.89
CA GLN A 123 46.83 -5.49 5.68
C GLN A 123 46.11 -6.09 6.91
N PHE A 124 45.29 -5.28 7.58
CA PHE A 124 44.59 -5.64 8.81
C PHE A 124 43.07 -5.67 8.57
N SER A 125 42.41 -6.73 9.06
CA SER A 125 40.96 -6.90 9.00
C SER A 125 40.39 -7.23 10.38
N LYS A 126 39.19 -6.75 10.68
CA LYS A 126 38.44 -7.05 11.91
C LYS A 126 36.95 -7.21 11.63
#